data_AF-A0A0D0Q0Q8-F1
#
_entry.id   AF-A0A0D0Q0Q8-F1
#
_cell.length_a   1.000
_cell.length_b   1.000
_cell.length_c   1.000
_cell.angle_alpha   90.00
_cell.angle_beta   90.00
_cell.angle_gamma   90.00
#
_symmetry.space_group_name_H-M   'P 1'
#
loop_
_entity.id
_entity.type
_entity.pdbx_description
1 polymer ?
#
loop_
_entity_poly.entity_id
_entity_poly.type
_entity_poly.pdbx_seq_one_letter_code
_entity_poly.pdbx_strand_id
1 'polypeptide(L)'
;MAVVRGPLDWDEFTAHYWDRRPVLIKAVRPAPFELPEVFAATALATRPPGPYRMPPTAQFAVGRFQQTEPARWFPRPEDGAFDGYRRRLDAELAAFSKETRYSLVVHAFHAFHAGQWERQRAFFDPLWERTGLPLSGAITTLFHGNYEHTPVGVHKDRFATFLFALEGHKRMRFWRERPWTEPVTTKLDYRPHLAASFTAEPEPGDLLYWPASYYHVGESVDGGAATSVNVGVPREAHRAVYDVDDLLLGRSRDAMVDPDVALVRLPAATAPLSAPEPPTDGALPEALEQTLRIFRDYRDPARMQELVAALSLGTLTASGLCPVPPPEPVRPLDDATTVRPRTRVLHQPVEGALLCAANGHVLRSPLTPQQLEPLLHRLAEQQPLTVGELLAAVPPAARPEARRLLEALESFRALTRDR
;
A
#
# COMPACT_ATOMS: atom_id res chain seq x y z
N MET A 1 -10.59 27.35 -2.48
CA MET A 1 -10.82 25.89 -2.52
C MET A 1 -12.31 25.64 -2.66
N ALA A 2 -12.74 24.63 -3.42
CA ALA A 2 -14.16 24.25 -3.49
C ALA A 2 -14.56 23.39 -2.30
N VAL A 3 -15.78 23.56 -1.79
CA VAL A 3 -16.40 22.70 -0.77
C VAL A 3 -17.65 22.09 -1.37
N VAL A 4 -17.71 20.77 -1.44
CA VAL A 4 -18.83 20.00 -1.98
C VAL A 4 -19.54 19.29 -0.83
N ARG A 5 -20.87 19.32 -0.84
CA ARG A 5 -21.72 18.62 0.14
C ARG A 5 -22.53 17.56 -0.59
N GLY A 6 -22.65 16.38 0.02
CA GLY A 6 -23.37 15.25 -0.57
C GLY A 6 -22.41 14.09 -0.90
N PRO A 7 -22.93 12.98 -1.44
CA PRO A 7 -22.12 11.84 -1.83
C PRO A 7 -21.09 12.25 -2.89
N LEU A 8 -19.96 11.55 -2.93
CA LEU A 8 -18.93 11.76 -3.95
C LEU A 8 -19.46 11.32 -5.32
N ASP A 9 -19.58 12.27 -6.24
CA ASP A 9 -19.81 12.01 -7.66
C ASP A 9 -18.45 11.92 -8.39
N TRP A 10 -18.14 10.73 -8.91
CA TRP A 10 -16.87 10.48 -9.60
C TRP A 10 -16.79 11.13 -10.99
N ASP A 11 -17.91 11.37 -11.67
CA ASP A 11 -17.94 12.07 -12.95
C ASP A 11 -17.65 13.55 -12.75
N GLU A 12 -18.32 14.18 -11.79
CA GLU A 12 -18.02 15.57 -11.41
C GLU A 12 -16.57 15.70 -10.91
N PHE A 13 -16.13 14.74 -10.10
CA PHE A 13 -14.79 14.75 -9.53
C PHE A 13 -13.69 14.69 -10.59
N THR A 14 -13.79 13.76 -11.53
CA THR A 14 -12.80 13.60 -12.60
C THR A 14 -12.83 14.76 -13.59
N ALA A 15 -14.00 15.31 -13.89
CA ALA A 15 -14.13 16.47 -14.78
C ALA A 15 -13.49 17.74 -14.21
N HIS A 16 -13.64 17.99 -12.89
CA HIS A 16 -13.35 19.31 -12.30
C HIS A 16 -12.23 19.35 -11.27
N TYR A 17 -11.84 18.23 -10.67
CA TYR A 17 -10.91 18.21 -9.54
C TYR A 17 -9.68 17.32 -9.78
N TRP A 18 -9.86 16.10 -10.29
CA TRP A 18 -8.75 15.16 -10.53
C TRP A 18 -7.63 15.81 -11.37
N ASP A 19 -6.41 15.82 -10.82
CA ASP A 19 -5.19 16.46 -11.35
C ASP A 19 -5.29 17.97 -11.63
N ARG A 20 -6.33 18.64 -11.15
CA ARG A 20 -6.61 20.06 -11.48
C ARG A 20 -6.49 20.98 -10.28
N ARG A 21 -7.23 20.68 -9.20
CA ARG A 21 -7.31 21.58 -8.03
C ARG A 21 -7.83 20.87 -6.77
N PRO A 22 -7.51 21.38 -5.58
CA PRO A 22 -8.02 20.83 -4.34
C PRO A 22 -9.53 21.00 -4.14
N VAL A 23 -10.15 20.03 -3.48
CA VAL A 23 -11.57 20.02 -3.11
C VAL A 23 -11.76 19.36 -1.74
N LEU A 24 -12.61 19.96 -0.90
CA LEU A 24 -13.06 19.37 0.35
C LEU A 24 -14.49 18.82 0.15
N ILE A 25 -14.64 17.51 0.32
CA ILE A 25 -15.91 16.80 0.22
C ILE A 25 -16.38 16.49 1.64
N LYS A 26 -17.54 17.04 2.02
CA LYS A 26 -18.08 16.93 3.36
C LYS A 26 -18.84 15.61 3.55
N ALA A 27 -18.56 14.91 4.64
CA ALA A 27 -19.26 13.67 5.04
C ALA A 27 -19.30 12.60 3.93
N VAL A 28 -18.14 12.15 3.46
CA VAL A 28 -18.04 11.17 2.37
C VAL A 28 -18.68 9.83 2.75
N ARG A 29 -19.54 9.31 1.87
CA ARG A 29 -20.22 8.02 2.03
C ARG A 29 -20.26 7.26 0.70
N PRO A 30 -19.98 5.94 0.69
CA PRO A 30 -19.39 5.18 1.80
C PRO A 30 -17.93 5.63 2.06
N ALA A 31 -17.52 5.66 3.32
CA ALA A 31 -16.12 5.91 3.67
C ALA A 31 -15.38 4.55 3.76
N PRO A 32 -14.15 4.41 3.23
CA PRO A 32 -13.46 3.13 3.23
C PRO A 32 -12.81 2.77 4.57
N PHE A 33 -12.72 3.72 5.51
CA PHE A 33 -12.05 3.58 6.80
C PHE A 33 -13.02 3.61 7.97
N GLU A 34 -12.81 2.70 8.92
CA GLU A 34 -13.51 2.66 10.20
C GLU A 34 -12.49 2.79 11.33
N LEU A 35 -12.72 3.71 12.27
CA LEU A 35 -11.72 4.08 13.27
C LEU A 35 -11.22 2.89 14.12
N PRO A 36 -12.07 1.95 14.59
CA PRO A 36 -11.59 0.78 15.33
C PRO A 36 -10.65 -0.12 14.51
N GLU A 37 -10.97 -0.33 13.23
CA GLU A 37 -10.14 -1.13 12.33
C GLU A 37 -8.82 -0.42 12.01
N VAL A 38 -8.86 0.91 11.82
CA VAL A 38 -7.66 1.74 11.62
C VAL A 38 -6.75 1.63 12.84
N PHE A 39 -7.30 1.68 14.06
CA PHE A 39 -6.51 1.46 15.26
C PHE A 39 -5.86 0.08 15.29
N ALA A 40 -6.64 -0.98 15.01
CA ALA A 40 -6.13 -2.36 15.00
C ALA A 40 -5.01 -2.57 13.97
N ALA A 41 -5.18 -2.02 12.76
CA ALA A 41 -4.17 -2.04 11.71
C ALA A 41 -2.90 -1.28 12.11
N THR A 42 -3.05 -0.16 12.83
CA THR A 42 -1.91 0.62 13.35
C THR A 42 -1.11 -0.19 14.36
N ALA A 43 -1.77 -0.78 15.35
CA ALA A 43 -1.10 -1.60 16.37
C ALA A 43 -0.38 -2.81 15.74
N LEU A 44 -0.96 -3.43 14.70
CA LEU A 44 -0.31 -4.50 13.95
C LEU A 44 0.91 -3.98 13.17
N ALA A 45 0.78 -2.83 12.51
CA ALA A 45 1.85 -2.26 11.68
C ALA A 45 3.05 -1.75 12.47
N THR A 46 2.82 -1.35 13.72
CA THR A 46 3.88 -0.88 14.62
C THR A 46 4.48 -2.00 15.47
N ARG A 47 4.02 -3.25 15.32
CA ARG A 47 4.55 -4.38 16.08
C ARG A 47 6.01 -4.64 15.66
N PRO A 48 6.99 -4.55 16.58
CA PRO A 48 8.38 -4.72 16.23
C PRO A 48 8.63 -6.16 15.75
N PRO A 49 9.38 -6.38 14.65
CA PRO A 49 9.68 -7.71 14.12
C PRO A 49 10.64 -8.52 15.02
N GLY A 50 11.20 -7.89 16.04
CA GLY A 50 12.00 -8.50 17.10
C GLY A 50 12.31 -7.45 18.18
N PRO A 51 12.84 -7.86 19.35
CA PRO A 51 13.31 -6.90 20.33
C PRO A 51 14.39 -6.03 19.65
N TYR A 52 14.29 -4.71 19.75
CA TYR A 52 15.23 -3.73 19.19
C TYR A 52 15.14 -3.43 17.68
N ARG A 53 14.19 -3.98 16.91
CA ARG A 53 14.01 -3.58 15.51
C ARG A 53 12.78 -2.70 15.34
N MET A 54 12.95 -1.55 14.69
CA MET A 54 11.83 -0.76 14.19
C MET A 54 11.17 -1.47 12.99
N PRO A 55 9.83 -1.52 12.93
CA PRO A 55 9.16 -1.87 11.69
C PRO A 55 9.55 -0.85 10.61
N PRO A 56 9.98 -1.29 9.42
CA PRO A 56 10.37 -0.36 8.35
C PRO A 56 9.22 0.56 7.96
N THR A 57 7.98 0.07 8.08
CA THR A 57 6.75 0.78 7.76
C THR A 57 6.37 1.88 8.74
N ALA A 58 7.02 2.00 9.89
CA ALA A 58 6.64 2.93 10.95
C ALA A 58 7.72 3.99 11.20
N GLN A 59 7.30 5.24 11.34
CA GLN A 59 8.14 6.34 11.81
C GLN A 59 7.49 6.98 13.03
N PHE A 60 8.30 7.31 14.02
CA PHE A 60 7.84 7.98 15.22
C PHE A 60 8.81 9.11 15.58
N ALA A 61 8.27 10.30 15.83
CA ALA A 61 9.06 11.44 16.26
C ALA A 61 8.45 12.06 17.51
N VAL A 62 9.32 12.61 18.37
CA VAL A 62 8.96 13.43 19.53
C VAL A 62 9.55 14.82 19.30
N GLY A 63 8.70 15.84 19.29
CA GLY A 63 9.04 17.17 18.79
C GLY A 63 9.58 17.10 17.35
N ARG A 64 10.85 17.46 17.18
CA ARG A 64 11.55 17.44 15.88
C ARG A 64 12.47 16.23 15.70
N PHE A 65 12.53 15.33 16.68
CA PHE A 65 13.50 14.25 16.69
C PHE A 65 12.83 12.92 16.36
N GLN A 66 13.24 12.34 15.23
CA GLN A 66 12.93 10.95 14.90
C GLN A 66 13.53 10.03 15.96
N GLN A 67 12.72 9.09 16.44
CA GLN A 67 13.10 8.12 17.46
C GLN A 67 13.58 6.84 16.77
N THR A 68 14.73 6.33 17.19
CA THR A 68 15.32 5.08 16.67
C THR A 68 14.85 3.83 17.41
N GLU A 69 14.35 3.98 18.64
CA GLU A 69 13.82 2.90 19.47
C GLU A 69 12.42 3.23 20.06
N PRO A 70 11.42 3.60 19.24
CA PRO A 70 10.11 4.04 19.70
C PRO A 70 9.19 2.92 20.19
N ALA A 71 9.65 1.67 20.28
CA ALA A 71 8.79 0.50 20.47
C ALA A 71 7.85 0.61 21.68
N ARG A 72 8.30 1.21 22.79
CA ARG A 72 7.46 1.44 23.98
C ARG A 72 6.30 2.42 23.72
N TRP A 73 6.50 3.37 22.82
CA TRP A 73 5.54 4.43 22.49
C TRP A 73 4.61 4.07 21.34
N PHE A 74 4.72 2.89 20.75
CA PHE A 74 3.77 2.44 19.74
C PHE A 74 2.42 2.00 20.34
N PRO A 75 1.33 2.08 19.56
CA PRO A 75 0.03 1.54 19.97
C PRO A 75 0.10 0.05 20.31
N ARG A 76 -0.72 -0.35 21.29
CA ARG A 76 -0.83 -1.74 21.74
C ARG A 76 -2.28 -2.19 21.75
N PRO A 77 -2.58 -3.50 21.65
CA PRO A 77 -3.95 -3.99 21.75
C PRO A 77 -4.67 -3.55 23.04
N GLU A 78 -3.94 -3.42 24.15
CA GLU A 78 -4.48 -3.04 25.46
C GLU A 78 -4.97 -1.59 25.51
N ASP A 79 -4.52 -0.74 24.58
CA ASP A 79 -4.99 0.64 24.47
C ASP A 79 -6.45 0.72 23.98
N GLY A 80 -6.94 -0.32 23.28
CA GLY A 80 -8.31 -0.48 22.78
C GLY A 80 -8.71 0.47 21.63
N ALA A 81 -8.26 1.73 21.65
CA ALA A 81 -8.52 2.75 20.65
C ALA A 81 -7.44 3.86 20.70
N PHE A 82 -7.45 4.77 19.73
CA PHE A 82 -6.54 5.93 19.70
C PHE A 82 -6.61 6.78 20.98
N ASP A 83 -7.79 6.92 21.56
CA ASP A 83 -7.98 7.61 22.84
C ASP A 83 -7.22 6.96 24.01
N GLY A 84 -7.27 5.63 24.11
CA GLY A 84 -6.53 4.91 25.14
C GLY A 84 -5.03 4.99 24.90
N TYR A 85 -4.62 4.87 23.64
CA TYR A 85 -3.22 5.00 23.22
C TYR A 85 -2.66 6.37 23.58
N ARG A 86 -3.38 7.45 23.24
CA ARG A 86 -3.01 8.83 23.56
C ARG A 86 -2.84 9.01 25.06
N ARG A 87 -3.82 8.60 25.88
CA ARG A 87 -3.72 8.72 27.35
C ARG A 87 -2.47 8.05 27.91
N ARG A 88 -2.15 6.84 27.43
CA ARG A 88 -0.93 6.13 27.86
C ARG A 88 0.32 6.87 27.38
N LEU A 89 0.37 7.25 26.10
CA LEU A 89 1.53 7.88 25.51
C LEU A 89 1.84 9.24 26.14
N ASP A 90 0.82 10.06 26.39
CA ASP A 90 0.97 11.36 27.04
C ASP A 90 1.59 11.20 28.44
N ALA A 91 1.15 10.20 29.21
CA ALA A 91 1.73 9.89 30.52
C ALA A 91 3.19 9.41 30.43
N GLU A 92 3.49 8.53 29.48
CA GLU A 92 4.86 8.02 29.25
C GLU A 92 5.82 9.13 28.76
N LEU A 93 5.37 10.02 27.88
CA LEU A 93 6.18 11.13 27.35
C LEU A 93 6.40 12.20 28.41
N ALA A 94 5.37 12.58 29.19
CA ALA A 94 5.50 13.56 30.25
C ALA A 94 6.48 13.11 31.35
N ALA A 95 6.59 11.80 31.60
CA ALA A 95 7.58 11.22 32.51
C ALA A 95 9.01 11.23 31.94
N PHE A 96 9.16 11.27 30.61
CA PHE A 96 10.45 11.14 29.93
C PHE A 96 11.04 12.46 29.43
N SER A 97 10.20 13.42 29.02
CA SER A 97 10.61 14.65 28.36
C SER A 97 9.64 15.80 28.65
N LYS A 98 10.15 17.03 28.59
CA LYS A 98 9.30 18.24 28.58
C LYS A 98 8.56 18.42 27.26
N GLU A 99 9.09 17.84 26.18
CA GLU A 99 8.42 17.81 24.88
C GLU A 99 7.49 16.58 24.83
N THR A 100 6.20 16.84 24.68
CA THR A 100 5.15 15.81 24.62
C THR A 100 4.47 15.75 23.26
N ARG A 101 4.84 16.63 22.32
CA ARG A 101 4.34 16.54 20.95
C ARG A 101 4.96 15.35 20.24
N TYR A 102 4.15 14.59 19.54
CA TYR A 102 4.60 13.41 18.82
C TYR A 102 3.92 13.30 17.45
N SER A 103 4.55 12.52 16.58
CA SER A 103 3.97 12.08 15.31
C SER A 103 4.25 10.60 15.11
N LEU A 104 3.20 9.86 14.74
CA LEU A 104 3.24 8.48 14.28
C LEU A 104 2.83 8.47 12.81
N VAL A 105 3.70 7.92 11.96
CA VAL A 105 3.45 7.73 10.53
C VAL A 105 3.57 6.25 10.22
N VAL A 106 2.58 5.68 9.53
CA VAL A 106 2.62 4.28 9.09
C VAL A 106 2.40 4.22 7.59
N HIS A 107 3.43 3.76 6.86
CA HIS A 107 3.43 3.60 5.41
C HIS A 107 2.83 2.26 4.99
N ALA A 108 2.38 2.16 3.75
CA ALA A 108 1.74 0.97 3.18
C ALA A 108 0.56 0.45 4.04
N PHE A 109 -0.17 1.38 4.66
CA PHE A 109 -1.08 1.10 5.77
C PHE A 109 -2.19 0.10 5.41
N HIS A 110 -2.66 0.13 4.17
CA HIS A 110 -3.70 -0.78 3.66
C HIS A 110 -3.29 -2.25 3.70
N ALA A 111 -1.99 -2.57 3.71
CA ALA A 111 -1.51 -3.95 3.77
C ALA A 111 -1.74 -4.63 5.13
N PHE A 112 -2.14 -3.88 6.16
CA PHE A 112 -2.29 -4.39 7.52
C PHE A 112 -3.73 -4.77 7.89
N HIS A 113 -4.71 -4.55 6.99
CA HIS A 113 -6.09 -4.95 7.25
C HIS A 113 -6.87 -5.21 5.96
N ALA A 114 -7.19 -6.48 5.70
CA ALA A 114 -7.82 -6.91 4.44
C ALA A 114 -9.20 -6.26 4.20
N GLY A 115 -10.07 -6.19 5.21
CA GLY A 115 -11.40 -5.57 5.06
C GLY A 115 -11.34 -4.07 4.67
N GLN A 116 -10.44 -3.30 5.29
CA GLN A 116 -10.16 -1.91 4.90
C GLN A 116 -9.63 -1.82 3.48
N TRP A 117 -8.72 -2.70 3.08
CA TRP A 117 -8.17 -2.70 1.72
C TRP A 117 -9.25 -3.04 0.68
N GLU A 118 -10.14 -3.99 0.94
CA GLU A 118 -11.27 -4.32 0.07
C GLU A 118 -12.23 -3.14 -0.09
N ARG A 119 -12.58 -2.45 1.01
CA ARG A 119 -13.43 -1.25 0.93
C ARG A 119 -12.76 -0.10 0.21
N GLN A 120 -11.43 0.08 0.34
CA GLN A 120 -10.69 1.07 -0.43
C GLN A 120 -10.71 0.74 -1.93
N ARG A 121 -10.51 -0.52 -2.31
CA ARG A 121 -10.62 -0.95 -3.72
C ARG A 121 -12.00 -0.62 -4.29
N ALA A 122 -13.06 -1.01 -3.58
CA ALA A 122 -14.42 -0.71 -4.00
C ALA A 122 -14.69 0.81 -4.08
N PHE A 123 -14.12 1.60 -3.17
CA PHE A 123 -14.24 3.05 -3.19
C PHE A 123 -13.59 3.68 -4.43
N PHE A 124 -12.38 3.25 -4.80
CA PHE A 124 -11.62 3.83 -5.91
C PHE A 124 -11.90 3.19 -7.28
N ASP A 125 -12.60 2.06 -7.34
CA ASP A 125 -12.92 1.38 -8.60
C ASP A 125 -13.52 2.34 -9.65
N PRO A 126 -14.50 3.20 -9.33
CA PRO A 126 -15.06 4.13 -10.31
C PRO A 126 -14.06 5.20 -10.78
N LEU A 127 -13.08 5.57 -9.94
CA LEU A 127 -11.99 6.46 -10.38
C LEU A 127 -11.12 5.76 -11.42
N TRP A 128 -10.74 4.51 -11.15
CA TRP A 128 -9.89 3.72 -12.03
C TRP A 128 -10.54 3.39 -13.37
N GLU A 129 -11.85 3.18 -13.40
CA GLU A 129 -12.61 3.06 -14.65
C GLU A 129 -12.46 4.30 -15.55
N ARG A 130 -12.32 5.49 -14.96
CA ARG A 130 -12.24 6.78 -15.67
C ARG A 130 -10.82 7.19 -16.00
N THR A 131 -9.86 6.85 -15.15
CA THR A 131 -8.48 7.37 -15.23
C THR A 131 -7.43 6.31 -15.54
N GLY A 132 -7.82 5.03 -15.54
CA GLY A 132 -6.89 3.91 -15.53
C GLY A 132 -6.27 3.67 -14.14
N LEU A 133 -5.63 2.50 -13.99
CA LEU A 133 -4.94 2.10 -12.78
C LEU A 133 -3.58 2.82 -12.64
N PRO A 134 -3.16 3.17 -11.42
CA PRO A 134 -1.80 3.66 -11.18
C PRO A 134 -0.78 2.54 -11.40
N LEU A 135 0.19 2.76 -12.30
CA LEU A 135 1.18 1.74 -12.70
C LEU A 135 1.95 1.16 -11.51
N SER A 136 2.46 2.01 -10.62
CA SER A 136 3.19 1.61 -9.41
C SER A 136 2.29 1.35 -8.19
N GLY A 137 0.97 1.40 -8.37
CA GLY A 137 0.00 1.29 -7.29
C GLY A 137 -0.14 2.59 -6.48
N ALA A 138 -1.35 2.84 -6.00
CA ALA A 138 -1.61 3.78 -4.93
C ALA A 138 -1.22 3.16 -3.58
N ILE A 139 -0.73 4.01 -2.70
CA ILE A 139 -0.32 3.62 -1.35
C ILE A 139 -1.13 4.39 -0.31
N THR A 140 -1.22 3.84 0.89
CA THR A 140 -1.80 4.56 2.01
C THR A 140 -0.81 4.81 3.11
N THR A 141 -0.94 5.98 3.73
CA THR A 141 -0.13 6.40 4.86
C THR A 141 -1.03 6.93 5.96
N LEU A 142 -0.96 6.31 7.13
CA LEU A 142 -1.59 6.82 8.34
C LEU A 142 -0.73 7.94 8.91
N PHE A 143 -1.37 9.01 9.37
CA PHE A 143 -0.79 10.03 10.20
C PHE A 143 -1.60 10.15 11.49
N HIS A 144 -0.92 10.05 12.63
CA HIS A 144 -1.52 10.25 13.94
C HIS A 144 -0.58 11.08 14.83
N GLY A 145 -1.11 12.03 15.61
CA GLY A 145 -0.35 12.77 16.61
C GLY A 145 -0.80 14.23 16.79
N ASN A 146 -0.13 14.93 17.69
CA ASN A 146 -0.41 16.32 18.11
C ASN A 146 0.74 17.29 17.74
N TYR A 147 1.48 16.96 16.68
CA TYR A 147 2.60 17.75 16.18
C TYR A 147 2.13 19.10 15.61
N GLU A 148 2.90 20.17 15.83
CA GLU A 148 2.53 21.52 15.37
C GLU A 148 2.35 21.59 13.85
N HIS A 149 3.30 21.01 13.13
CA HIS A 149 3.25 20.83 11.68
C HIS A 149 4.00 19.57 11.28
N THR A 150 3.74 19.05 10.08
CA THR A 150 4.46 17.88 9.56
C THR A 150 5.98 18.09 9.71
N PRO A 151 6.74 17.11 10.24
CA PRO A 151 8.15 17.31 10.61
C PRO A 151 9.06 17.82 9.48
N VAL A 152 8.71 17.53 8.23
CA VAL A 152 9.43 17.97 7.03
C VAL A 152 9.15 19.43 6.63
N GLY A 153 8.13 20.07 7.21
CA GLY A 153 7.66 21.41 6.84
C GLY A 153 6.82 21.43 5.56
N VAL A 154 6.77 22.58 4.89
CA VAL A 154 6.09 22.71 3.59
C VAL A 154 6.88 21.96 2.53
N HIS A 155 6.20 21.10 1.78
CA HIS A 155 6.79 20.25 0.74
C HIS A 155 5.80 20.02 -0.41
N LYS A 156 6.30 19.48 -1.53
CA LYS A 156 5.47 19.01 -2.64
C LYS A 156 5.70 17.52 -2.82
N ASP A 157 4.61 16.75 -2.81
CA ASP A 157 4.66 15.32 -3.08
C ASP A 157 4.53 15.04 -4.57
N ARG A 158 5.02 13.87 -5.00
CA ARG A 158 4.81 13.35 -6.36
C ARG A 158 3.43 12.70 -6.56
N PHE A 159 2.60 12.74 -5.53
CA PHE A 159 1.32 12.03 -5.45
C PHE A 159 0.15 13.01 -5.49
N ALA A 160 -0.91 12.66 -6.21
CA ALA A 160 -2.22 13.20 -5.91
C ALA A 160 -2.72 12.50 -4.64
N THR A 161 -3.33 13.25 -3.73
CA THR A 161 -3.59 12.74 -2.37
C THR A 161 -5.05 12.91 -2.00
N PHE A 162 -5.63 11.84 -1.49
CA PHE A 162 -6.93 11.81 -0.81
C PHE A 162 -6.68 11.65 0.69
N LEU A 163 -6.97 12.68 1.50
CA LEU A 163 -6.88 12.63 2.95
C LEU A 163 -8.27 12.39 3.53
N PHE A 164 -8.42 11.28 4.23
CA PHE A 164 -9.60 10.95 5.02
C PHE A 164 -9.35 11.37 6.46
N ALA A 165 -10.12 12.34 6.95
CA ALA A 165 -10.06 12.77 8.34
C ALA A 165 -10.92 11.82 9.19
N LEU A 166 -10.32 11.20 10.21
CA LEU A 166 -10.96 10.14 10.98
C LEU A 166 -11.26 10.53 12.42
N GLU A 167 -10.37 11.30 13.04
CA GLU A 167 -10.48 11.75 14.42
C GLU A 167 -9.67 13.03 14.64
N GLY A 168 -10.14 13.89 15.54
CA GLY A 168 -9.48 15.15 15.86
C GLY A 168 -9.59 16.21 14.75
N HIS A 169 -8.82 17.29 14.91
CA HIS A 169 -8.87 18.45 14.03
C HIS A 169 -7.51 18.67 13.37
N LYS A 170 -7.51 18.68 12.04
CA LYS A 170 -6.32 18.90 11.22
C LYS A 170 -6.57 20.05 10.26
N ARG A 171 -5.57 20.92 10.13
CA ARG A 171 -5.55 21.98 9.12
C ARG A 171 -4.52 21.61 8.07
N MET A 172 -4.94 21.57 6.82
CA MET A 172 -4.05 21.46 5.68
C MET A 172 -3.89 22.82 5.04
N ARG A 173 -2.65 23.26 4.86
CA ARG A 173 -2.32 24.53 4.22
C ARG A 173 -1.63 24.27 2.90
N PHE A 174 -1.98 25.06 1.89
CA PHE A 174 -1.58 24.86 0.51
C PHE A 174 -1.05 26.12 -0.15
N TRP A 175 -0.12 25.92 -1.09
CA TRP A 175 0.33 26.90 -2.06
C TRP A 175 0.32 26.27 -3.45
N ARG A 176 -0.15 27.03 -4.45
CA ARG A 176 -0.19 26.58 -5.84
C ARG A 176 1.21 26.54 -6.48
N GLU A 177 2.07 27.44 -6.05
CA GLU A 177 3.45 27.57 -6.52
C GLU A 177 4.39 27.57 -5.32
N ARG A 178 5.67 27.27 -5.56
CA ARG A 178 6.68 27.30 -4.49
C ARG A 178 6.77 28.71 -3.95
N PRO A 179 6.49 28.95 -2.65
CA PRO A 179 6.42 30.32 -2.14
C PRO A 179 7.81 30.89 -1.78
N TRP A 180 8.88 30.10 -1.94
CA TRP A 180 10.26 30.48 -1.64
C TRP A 180 11.18 30.30 -2.86
N THR A 181 12.30 31.03 -2.87
CA THR A 181 13.26 31.06 -4.00
C THR A 181 14.52 30.26 -3.70
N GLU A 182 14.79 29.97 -2.43
CA GLU A 182 15.95 29.17 -2.00
C GLU A 182 15.93 27.79 -2.67
N PRO A 183 17.10 27.21 -2.98
CA PRO A 183 17.23 25.92 -3.65
C PRO A 183 17.00 24.75 -2.67
N VAL A 184 15.97 24.84 -1.83
CA VAL A 184 15.55 23.80 -0.89
C VAL A 184 14.22 23.21 -1.35
N THR A 185 14.07 21.90 -1.16
CA THR A 185 12.84 21.16 -1.51
C THR A 185 11.76 21.30 -0.45
N THR A 186 12.14 21.58 0.79
CA THR A 186 11.22 21.77 1.93
C THR A 186 11.55 23.03 2.72
N LYS A 187 10.55 23.57 3.44
CA LYS A 187 10.67 24.78 4.25
C LYS A 187 9.98 24.61 5.60
N LEU A 188 10.78 24.62 6.69
CA LEU A 188 10.27 24.52 8.06
C LEU A 188 9.69 25.84 8.56
N ASP A 189 10.41 26.96 8.39
CA ASP A 189 9.87 28.28 8.72
C ASP A 189 9.15 28.87 7.51
N TYR A 190 7.84 28.58 7.43
CA TYR A 190 6.98 29.04 6.34
C TYR A 190 6.07 30.21 6.76
N ARG A 191 6.24 30.74 7.98
CA ARG A 191 5.46 31.89 8.49
C ARG A 191 5.52 33.12 7.57
N PRO A 192 6.67 33.46 6.94
CA PRO A 192 6.72 34.57 5.99
C PRO A 192 5.83 34.40 4.75
N HIS A 193 5.41 33.16 4.46
CA HIS A 193 4.71 32.81 3.23
C HIS A 193 3.19 32.60 3.42
N LEU A 194 2.65 32.82 4.62
CA LEU A 194 1.24 32.54 4.93
C LEU A 194 0.25 33.34 4.07
N ALA A 195 0.60 34.58 3.71
CA ALA A 195 -0.27 35.45 2.91
C ALA A 195 -0.56 34.91 1.49
N ALA A 196 0.35 34.07 0.95
CA ALA A 196 0.18 33.43 -0.36
C ALA A 196 -0.48 32.04 -0.27
N SER A 197 -0.91 31.62 0.92
CA SER A 197 -1.48 30.30 1.19
C SER A 197 -2.99 30.32 1.30
N PHE A 198 -3.62 29.14 1.19
CA PHE A 198 -4.98 28.92 1.66
C PHE A 198 -5.06 27.65 2.49
N THR A 199 -6.12 27.50 3.29
CA THR A 199 -6.30 26.38 4.21
C THR A 199 -7.55 25.57 3.90
N ALA A 200 -7.53 24.32 4.37
CA ALA A 200 -8.63 23.39 4.46
C ALA A 200 -8.63 22.76 5.84
N GLU A 201 -9.78 22.68 6.48
CA GLU A 201 -9.93 22.07 7.81
C GLU A 201 -10.95 20.94 7.70
N PRO A 202 -10.54 19.75 7.23
CA PRO A 202 -11.43 18.59 7.20
C PRO A 202 -11.80 18.15 8.62
N GLU A 203 -13.08 17.87 8.81
CA GLU A 203 -13.64 17.29 10.03
C GLU A 203 -13.69 15.76 9.91
N PRO A 204 -13.79 15.02 11.03
CA PRO A 204 -13.99 13.57 10.98
C PRO A 204 -15.15 13.17 10.05
N GLY A 205 -14.85 12.31 9.08
CA GLY A 205 -15.78 11.88 8.02
C GLY A 205 -15.67 12.66 6.71
N ASP A 206 -14.87 13.72 6.65
CA ASP A 206 -14.58 14.42 5.39
C ASP A 206 -13.48 13.76 4.58
N LEU A 207 -13.49 14.05 3.28
CA LEU A 207 -12.43 13.76 2.34
C LEU A 207 -11.87 15.05 1.76
N LEU A 208 -10.58 15.29 1.94
CA LEU A 208 -9.85 16.36 1.28
C LEU A 208 -8.98 15.78 0.16
N TYR A 209 -9.17 16.29 -1.06
CA TYR A 209 -8.32 15.93 -2.19
C TYR A 209 -7.43 17.11 -2.61
N TRP A 210 -6.18 16.83 -3.02
CA TRP A 210 -5.34 17.77 -3.77
C TRP A 210 -4.45 17.05 -4.80
N PRO A 211 -4.16 17.70 -5.95
CA PRO A 211 -3.25 17.12 -6.95
C PRO A 211 -1.78 17.32 -6.56
N ALA A 212 -0.88 16.56 -7.20
CA ALA A 212 0.57 16.57 -6.96
C ALA A 212 1.26 17.93 -7.20
N SER A 213 0.59 18.86 -7.89
CA SER A 213 1.12 20.18 -8.21
C SER A 213 1.15 21.17 -7.04
N TYR A 214 0.56 20.82 -5.88
CA TYR A 214 0.45 21.74 -4.74
C TYR A 214 1.51 21.48 -3.67
N TYR A 215 2.15 22.57 -3.22
CA TYR A 215 2.93 22.58 -2.00
C TYR A 215 1.99 22.59 -0.81
N HIS A 216 2.32 21.85 0.25
CA HIS A 216 1.44 21.73 1.39
C HIS A 216 2.17 21.44 2.71
N VAL A 217 1.47 21.68 3.81
CA VAL A 217 1.86 21.32 5.17
C VAL A 217 0.61 20.95 5.95
N GLY A 218 0.70 19.90 6.76
CA GLY A 218 -0.34 19.54 7.73
C GLY A 218 -0.02 20.15 9.08
N GLU A 219 -1.00 20.80 9.71
CA GLU A 219 -0.92 21.50 10.99
C GLU A 219 -1.94 20.87 11.95
N SER A 220 -1.54 20.58 13.20
CA SER A 220 -2.53 20.26 14.24
C SER A 220 -3.21 21.54 14.71
N VAL A 221 -4.52 21.44 14.97
CA VAL A 221 -5.31 22.55 15.51
C VAL A 221 -5.45 22.35 17.02
N ASP A 222 -5.29 23.43 17.79
CA ASP A 222 -5.48 23.48 19.25
C ASP A 222 -4.62 22.52 20.08
N GLY A 223 -3.52 21.99 19.51
CA GLY A 223 -2.63 21.03 20.19
C GLY A 223 -3.25 19.65 20.41
N GLY A 224 -4.44 19.40 19.86
CA GLY A 224 -5.09 18.09 19.89
C GLY A 224 -4.40 17.10 18.95
N ALA A 225 -4.43 15.82 19.34
CA ALA A 225 -4.06 14.76 18.42
C ALA A 225 -5.11 14.61 17.32
N ALA A 226 -4.67 14.38 16.09
CA ALA A 226 -5.53 14.11 14.96
C ALA A 226 -5.09 12.83 14.24
N THR A 227 -6.06 12.09 13.70
CA THR A 227 -5.85 10.86 12.95
C THR A 227 -6.40 11.03 11.54
N SER A 228 -5.56 10.79 10.53
CA SER A 228 -5.95 10.81 9.13
C SER A 228 -5.25 9.70 8.35
N VAL A 229 -5.93 9.14 7.35
CA VAL A 229 -5.30 8.24 6.38
C VAL A 229 -5.25 8.94 5.02
N ASN A 230 -4.05 9.04 4.47
CA ASN A 230 -3.84 9.55 3.12
C ASN A 230 -3.76 8.38 2.14
N VAL A 231 -4.43 8.49 0.99
CA VAL A 231 -4.23 7.63 -0.17
C VAL A 231 -3.47 8.46 -1.20
N GLY A 232 -2.22 8.10 -1.45
CA GLY A 232 -1.34 8.74 -2.42
C GLY A 232 -1.34 7.98 -3.75
N VAL A 233 -1.69 8.66 -4.83
CA VAL A 233 -1.69 8.13 -6.20
C VAL A 233 -0.53 8.74 -6.97
N PRO A 234 0.47 7.95 -7.44
CA PRO A 234 1.63 8.49 -8.14
C PRO A 234 1.24 9.24 -9.42
N ARG A 235 1.68 10.49 -9.58
CA ARG A 235 1.41 11.32 -10.78
C ARG A 235 2.67 11.88 -11.44
N GLU A 236 3.66 12.26 -10.64
CA GLU A 236 4.90 12.87 -11.13
C GLU A 236 6.11 11.97 -10.87
N ALA A 237 7.18 12.17 -11.65
CA ALA A 237 8.50 11.59 -11.39
C ALA A 237 8.54 10.05 -11.28
N HIS A 238 7.72 9.33 -12.06
CA HIS A 238 7.91 7.89 -12.26
C HIS A 238 9.26 7.65 -12.96
N ARG A 239 10.02 6.68 -12.47
CA ARG A 239 11.34 6.32 -13.01
C ARG A 239 11.32 4.85 -13.37
N ALA A 240 11.93 4.49 -14.50
CA ALA A 240 12.02 3.10 -14.96
C ALA A 240 12.68 2.17 -13.93
N VAL A 241 13.56 2.70 -13.06
CA VAL A 241 14.15 1.92 -11.96
C VAL A 241 13.08 1.30 -11.05
N TYR A 242 11.95 1.98 -10.83
CA TYR A 242 10.87 1.44 -10.01
C TYR A 242 10.22 0.20 -10.64
N ASP A 243 10.08 0.17 -11.96
CA ASP A 243 9.54 -0.98 -12.68
C ASP A 243 10.54 -2.15 -12.67
N VAL A 244 11.83 -1.85 -12.74
CA VAL A 244 12.91 -2.84 -12.60
C VAL A 244 12.93 -3.41 -11.18
N ASP A 245 12.81 -2.58 -10.15
CA ASP A 245 12.73 -3.04 -8.76
C ASP A 245 11.51 -3.94 -8.56
N ASP A 246 10.34 -3.57 -9.10
CA ASP A 246 9.13 -4.42 -9.07
C ASP A 246 9.35 -5.77 -9.78
N LEU A 247 10.04 -5.78 -10.93
CA LEU A 247 10.38 -7.00 -11.68
C LEU A 247 11.33 -7.92 -10.93
N LEU A 248 12.31 -7.36 -10.21
CA LEU A 248 13.33 -8.13 -9.50
C LEU A 248 12.88 -8.58 -8.11
N LEU A 249 12.15 -7.72 -7.40
CA LEU A 249 11.87 -7.85 -5.97
C LEU A 249 10.41 -8.20 -5.69
N GLY A 250 9.53 -8.00 -6.67
CA GLY A 250 8.08 -8.07 -6.49
C GLY A 250 7.55 -6.92 -5.62
N ARG A 251 6.22 -6.79 -5.58
CA ARG A 251 5.54 -5.73 -4.80
C ARG A 251 5.27 -6.14 -3.35
N SER A 252 6.33 -6.53 -2.63
CA SER A 252 6.20 -6.81 -1.21
C SER A 252 6.25 -5.53 -0.38
N ARG A 253 5.54 -5.51 0.75
CA ARG A 253 5.52 -4.37 1.67
C ARG A 253 6.91 -3.95 2.11
N ASP A 254 7.77 -4.91 2.44
CA ASP A 254 9.10 -4.61 2.93
C ASP A 254 9.96 -3.97 1.81
N ALA A 255 9.85 -4.46 0.57
CA ALA A 255 10.54 -3.90 -0.60
C ALA A 255 10.14 -2.46 -0.91
N MET A 256 8.86 -2.11 -0.72
CA MET A 256 8.37 -0.77 -1.02
C MET A 256 8.87 0.30 -0.03
N VAL A 257 9.13 -0.10 1.21
CA VAL A 257 9.55 0.83 2.27
C VAL A 257 11.06 0.86 2.44
N ASP A 258 11.72 -0.28 2.24
CA ASP A 258 13.16 -0.42 2.29
C ASP A 258 13.62 -1.35 1.15
N PRO A 259 14.02 -0.78 0.00
CA PRO A 259 14.50 -1.56 -1.14
C PRO A 259 15.73 -2.42 -0.80
N ASP A 260 16.58 -1.97 0.12
CA ASP A 260 17.80 -2.70 0.52
C ASP A 260 17.43 -4.01 1.22
N VAL A 261 16.37 -4.00 2.06
CA VAL A 261 15.84 -5.22 2.69
C VAL A 261 15.37 -6.24 1.66
N ALA A 262 14.84 -5.78 0.53
CA ALA A 262 14.40 -6.67 -0.54
C ALA A 262 15.56 -7.14 -1.42
N LEU A 263 16.58 -6.31 -1.66
CA LEU A 263 17.79 -6.68 -2.40
C LEU A 263 18.56 -7.83 -1.72
N VAL A 264 18.48 -7.97 -0.39
CA VAL A 264 19.05 -9.11 0.35
C VAL A 264 18.45 -10.47 -0.08
N ARG A 265 17.28 -10.48 -0.73
CA ARG A 265 16.67 -11.71 -1.27
C ARG A 265 17.36 -12.19 -2.55
N LEU A 266 18.11 -11.32 -3.23
CA LEU A 266 18.92 -11.74 -4.36
C LEU A 266 20.15 -12.51 -3.84
N PRO A 267 20.62 -13.54 -4.57
CA PRO A 267 21.84 -14.25 -4.19
C PRO A 267 23.01 -13.26 -4.04
N ALA A 268 23.66 -13.29 -2.88
CA ALA A 268 24.85 -12.46 -2.66
C ALA A 268 26.01 -12.95 -3.55
N ALA A 269 26.81 -12.01 -4.07
CA ALA A 269 28.10 -12.35 -4.64
C ALA A 269 28.97 -12.98 -3.54
N THR A 270 29.60 -14.11 -3.85
CA THR A 270 30.51 -14.81 -2.92
C THR A 270 31.95 -14.35 -3.08
N ALA A 271 32.27 -13.74 -4.22
CA ALA A 271 33.57 -13.16 -4.47
C ALA A 271 33.80 -11.89 -3.61
N PRO A 272 35.07 -11.55 -3.27
CA PRO A 272 35.39 -10.33 -2.56
C PRO A 272 34.87 -9.07 -3.28
N LEU A 273 34.29 -8.15 -2.52
CA LEU A 273 33.83 -6.85 -3.03
C LEU A 273 34.99 -5.90 -3.33
N SER A 274 36.19 -6.19 -2.83
CA SER A 274 37.43 -5.47 -3.11
C SER A 274 38.33 -6.29 -4.02
N ALA A 275 38.80 -5.67 -5.10
CA ALA A 275 39.86 -6.21 -5.96
C ALA A 275 41.11 -5.30 -5.84
N PRO A 276 42.32 -5.88 -5.74
CA PRO A 276 43.53 -5.10 -5.53
C PRO A 276 43.86 -4.17 -6.72
N GLU A 277 43.55 -4.57 -7.96
CA GLU A 277 43.65 -3.74 -9.17
C GLU A 277 42.54 -4.12 -10.18
N PRO A 278 42.01 -3.17 -10.98
CA PRO A 278 41.07 -3.49 -12.05
C PRO A 278 41.74 -4.35 -13.14
N PRO A 279 41.08 -5.37 -13.69
CA PRO A 279 41.67 -6.23 -14.73
C PRO A 279 42.12 -5.42 -15.95
N THR A 280 43.37 -5.61 -16.38
CA THR A 280 43.99 -4.85 -17.49
C THR A 280 43.50 -5.27 -18.86
N ASP A 281 42.78 -6.39 -18.95
CA ASP A 281 42.16 -6.94 -20.16
C ASP A 281 40.70 -6.46 -20.36
N GLY A 282 40.21 -5.57 -19.49
CA GLY A 282 38.82 -5.11 -19.52
C GLY A 282 37.83 -6.12 -18.94
N ALA A 283 38.29 -7.21 -18.31
CA ALA A 283 37.42 -8.10 -17.57
C ALA A 283 36.77 -7.39 -16.37
N LEU A 284 35.57 -7.83 -16.01
CA LEU A 284 34.91 -7.35 -14.82
C LEU A 284 35.46 -8.07 -13.59
N PRO A 285 35.61 -7.38 -12.45
CA PRO A 285 35.82 -8.03 -11.15
C PRO A 285 34.84 -9.18 -10.93
N GLU A 286 35.31 -10.28 -10.33
CA GLU A 286 34.53 -11.52 -10.19
C GLU A 286 33.17 -11.29 -9.53
N ALA A 287 33.10 -10.45 -8.49
CA ALA A 287 31.84 -10.11 -7.83
C ALA A 287 30.83 -9.47 -8.80
N LEU A 288 31.27 -8.56 -9.67
CA LEU A 288 30.43 -7.94 -10.70
C LEU A 288 30.01 -8.96 -11.76
N GLU A 289 30.90 -9.88 -12.14
CA GLU A 289 30.54 -10.93 -13.08
C GLU A 289 29.50 -11.90 -12.49
N GLN A 290 29.65 -12.29 -11.22
CA GLN A 290 28.67 -13.10 -10.50
C GLN A 290 27.31 -12.41 -10.44
N THR A 291 27.28 -11.11 -10.08
CA THR A 291 26.04 -10.32 -10.10
C THR A 291 25.43 -10.25 -11.50
N LEU A 292 26.24 -10.03 -12.55
CA LEU A 292 25.73 -10.03 -13.92
C LEU A 292 25.15 -11.38 -14.35
N ARG A 293 25.68 -12.50 -13.85
CA ARG A 293 25.09 -13.83 -14.11
C ARG A 293 23.67 -13.92 -13.54
N ILE A 294 23.42 -13.37 -12.34
CA ILE A 294 22.06 -13.29 -11.77
C ILE A 294 21.14 -12.50 -12.71
N PHE A 295 21.63 -11.41 -13.30
CA PHE A 295 20.85 -10.64 -14.27
C PHE A 295 20.70 -11.31 -15.65
N ARG A 296 21.58 -12.26 -16.03
CA ARG A 296 21.46 -12.99 -17.29
C ARG A 296 20.25 -13.91 -17.30
N ASP A 297 19.82 -14.42 -16.15
CA ASP A 297 18.58 -15.18 -16.02
C ASP A 297 17.34 -14.38 -16.45
N TYR A 298 17.37 -13.04 -16.31
CA TYR A 298 16.30 -12.16 -16.77
C TYR A 298 16.37 -11.86 -18.28
N ARG A 299 17.35 -12.43 -19.01
CA ARG A 299 17.40 -12.36 -20.47
C ARG A 299 16.59 -13.46 -21.15
N ASP A 300 16.19 -14.49 -20.41
CA ASP A 300 15.30 -15.53 -20.95
C ASP A 300 13.92 -14.91 -21.26
N PRO A 301 13.50 -14.87 -22.55
CA PRO A 301 12.22 -14.28 -22.93
C PRO A 301 11.02 -14.94 -22.26
N ALA A 302 11.05 -16.26 -22.04
CA ALA A 302 9.94 -17.00 -21.43
C ALA A 302 9.78 -16.62 -19.96
N ARG A 303 10.89 -16.60 -19.21
CA ARG A 303 10.91 -16.16 -17.82
C ARG A 303 10.49 -14.70 -17.68
N MET A 304 10.97 -13.82 -18.55
CA MET A 304 10.58 -12.41 -18.53
C MET A 304 9.09 -12.24 -18.82
N GLN A 305 8.55 -12.97 -19.79
CA GLN A 305 7.12 -12.95 -20.10
C GLN A 305 6.27 -13.43 -18.92
N GLU A 306 6.70 -14.48 -18.22
CA GLU A 306 6.02 -14.98 -17.01
C GLU A 306 6.04 -13.93 -15.88
N LEU A 307 7.18 -13.28 -15.63
CA LEU A 307 7.30 -12.23 -14.60
C LEU A 307 6.41 -11.02 -14.91
N VAL A 308 6.43 -10.53 -16.16
CA VAL A 308 5.59 -9.42 -16.61
C VAL A 308 4.10 -9.79 -16.50
N ALA A 309 3.73 -11.01 -16.89
CA ALA A 309 2.36 -11.49 -16.76
C ALA A 309 1.92 -11.59 -15.30
N ALA A 310 2.78 -12.09 -14.42
CA ALA A 310 2.50 -12.17 -12.98
C ALA A 310 2.31 -10.76 -12.38
N LEU A 311 3.22 -9.82 -12.65
CA LEU A 311 3.08 -8.45 -12.16
C LEU A 311 1.83 -7.75 -12.69
N SER A 312 1.52 -7.94 -13.97
CA SER A 312 0.33 -7.36 -14.60
C SER A 312 -0.94 -7.92 -13.96
N LEU A 313 -1.05 -9.25 -13.80
CA LEU A 313 -2.17 -9.90 -13.14
C LEU A 313 -2.31 -9.48 -11.68
N GLY A 314 -1.21 -9.40 -10.94
CA GLY A 314 -1.20 -8.91 -9.56
C GLY A 314 -1.71 -7.47 -9.48
N THR A 315 -1.22 -6.58 -10.34
CA THR A 315 -1.64 -5.17 -10.38
C THR A 315 -3.13 -5.02 -10.70
N LEU A 316 -3.61 -5.74 -11.72
CA LEU A 316 -5.01 -5.71 -12.14
C LEU A 316 -5.92 -6.22 -11.02
N THR A 317 -5.58 -7.36 -10.41
CA THR A 317 -6.42 -7.96 -9.37
C THR A 317 -6.31 -7.27 -8.01
N ALA A 318 -5.29 -6.43 -7.80
CA ALA A 318 -5.19 -5.54 -6.64
C ALA A 318 -6.05 -4.26 -6.77
N SER A 319 -6.66 -3.99 -7.94
CA SER A 319 -7.37 -2.75 -8.27
C SER A 319 -6.62 -1.49 -7.83
N GLY A 320 -5.33 -1.42 -8.21
CA GLY A 320 -4.53 -0.22 -8.08
C GLY A 320 -4.03 0.09 -6.67
N LEU A 321 -4.24 -0.77 -5.67
CA LEU A 321 -3.70 -0.60 -4.31
C LEU A 321 -2.66 -1.68 -4.00
N CYS A 322 -1.40 -1.29 -3.97
CA CYS A 322 -0.27 -2.17 -3.69
C CYS A 322 0.64 -1.56 -2.61
N PRO A 323 1.26 -2.37 -1.73
CA PRO A 323 1.23 -3.84 -1.66
C PRO A 323 -0.08 -4.38 -1.07
N VAL A 324 -0.52 -5.56 -1.54
CA VAL A 324 -1.74 -6.17 -1.00
C VAL A 324 -1.53 -6.75 0.40
N PRO A 325 -2.58 -6.85 1.24
CA PRO A 325 -2.52 -7.59 2.50
C PRO A 325 -2.01 -9.01 2.29
N PRO A 326 -1.26 -9.60 3.25
CA PRO A 326 -0.77 -10.96 3.09
C PRO A 326 -1.93 -11.96 2.97
N PRO A 327 -1.71 -13.08 2.26
CA PRO A 327 -2.70 -14.13 2.17
C PRO A 327 -2.90 -14.80 3.53
N GLU A 328 -4.08 -15.37 3.75
CA GLU A 328 -4.36 -16.17 4.96
C GLU A 328 -3.62 -17.50 4.90
N PRO A 329 -3.36 -18.16 6.05
CA PRO A 329 -2.86 -19.53 6.04
C PRO A 329 -3.77 -20.44 5.20
N VAL A 330 -3.15 -21.21 4.29
CA VAL A 330 -3.88 -22.17 3.45
C VAL A 330 -4.53 -23.23 4.34
N ARG A 331 -5.80 -23.54 4.08
CA ARG A 331 -6.57 -24.56 4.80
C ARG A 331 -7.08 -25.60 3.83
N PRO A 332 -7.05 -26.90 4.19
CA PRO A 332 -7.63 -27.95 3.35
C PRO A 332 -9.12 -27.73 3.07
N LEU A 333 -9.54 -28.03 1.84
CA LEU A 333 -10.94 -28.02 1.42
C LEU A 333 -11.40 -29.44 1.13
N ASP A 334 -12.43 -29.92 1.81
CA ASP A 334 -13.10 -31.19 1.46
C ASP A 334 -14.19 -30.97 0.39
N ASP A 335 -14.71 -32.04 -0.20
CA ASP A 335 -15.73 -31.96 -1.26
C ASP A 335 -17.06 -31.37 -0.79
N ALA A 336 -17.39 -31.50 0.50
CA ALA A 336 -18.62 -30.99 1.07
C ALA A 336 -18.54 -29.49 1.41
N THR A 337 -17.34 -28.93 1.49
CA THR A 337 -17.13 -27.53 1.83
C THR A 337 -17.79 -26.65 0.76
N THR A 338 -18.73 -25.80 1.19
CA THR A 338 -19.35 -24.80 0.31
C THR A 338 -18.49 -23.54 0.31
N VAL A 339 -18.10 -23.09 -0.88
CA VAL A 339 -17.34 -21.87 -1.09
C VAL A 339 -18.14 -20.88 -1.93
N ARG A 340 -17.99 -19.60 -1.63
CA ARG A 340 -18.59 -18.49 -2.38
C ARG A 340 -17.49 -17.65 -3.00
N PRO A 341 -17.47 -17.47 -4.34
CA PRO A 341 -16.56 -16.54 -5.00
C PRO A 341 -16.84 -15.10 -4.56
N ARG A 342 -15.77 -14.34 -4.27
CA ARG A 342 -15.84 -12.94 -3.83
C ARG A 342 -15.28 -11.95 -4.85
N THR A 343 -14.35 -12.41 -5.69
CA THR A 343 -13.75 -11.62 -6.75
C THR A 343 -13.53 -12.49 -7.97
N ARG A 344 -13.39 -11.84 -9.12
CA ARG A 344 -13.03 -12.52 -10.35
C ARG A 344 -11.58 -13.02 -10.27
N VAL A 345 -11.37 -14.27 -10.65
CA VAL A 345 -10.04 -14.85 -10.85
C VAL A 345 -9.59 -14.52 -12.28
N LEU A 346 -8.46 -13.85 -12.41
CA LEU A 346 -7.82 -13.62 -13.71
C LEU A 346 -6.77 -14.70 -13.95
N HIS A 347 -6.49 -14.99 -15.22
CA HIS A 347 -5.50 -15.99 -15.57
C HIS A 347 -4.78 -15.66 -16.88
N GLN A 348 -3.54 -16.13 -17.01
CA GLN A 348 -2.73 -15.96 -18.23
C GLN A 348 -1.89 -17.22 -18.48
N PRO A 349 -2.01 -17.85 -19.67
CA PRO A 349 -1.14 -18.95 -20.05
C PRO A 349 0.32 -18.51 -20.13
N VAL A 350 1.22 -19.36 -19.65
CA VAL A 350 2.67 -19.21 -19.77
C VAL A 350 3.27 -20.56 -20.19
N GLU A 351 4.58 -20.63 -20.42
CA GLU A 351 5.20 -21.87 -20.89
C GLU A 351 4.99 -23.03 -19.91
N GLY A 352 4.23 -24.03 -20.35
CA GLY A 352 3.91 -25.24 -19.58
C GLY A 352 3.04 -25.03 -18.33
N ALA A 353 2.39 -23.86 -18.17
CA ALA A 353 1.60 -23.56 -16.98
C ALA A 353 0.54 -22.48 -17.21
N LEU A 354 -0.26 -22.23 -16.18
CA LEU A 354 -1.24 -21.16 -16.13
C LEU A 354 -1.02 -20.32 -14.87
N LEU A 355 -0.81 -19.01 -15.03
CA LEU A 355 -0.87 -18.08 -13.92
C LEU A 355 -2.33 -17.82 -13.57
N CYS A 356 -2.67 -17.90 -12.29
CA CYS A 356 -3.97 -17.52 -11.75
C CYS A 356 -3.77 -16.43 -10.71
N ALA A 357 -4.60 -15.39 -10.74
CA ALA A 357 -4.49 -14.26 -9.85
C ALA A 357 -5.83 -13.80 -9.31
N ALA A 358 -5.82 -13.39 -8.06
CA ALA A 358 -6.95 -12.76 -7.40
C ALA A 358 -6.46 -11.91 -6.24
N ASN A 359 -7.09 -10.76 -6.01
CA ASN A 359 -6.77 -9.84 -4.92
C ASN A 359 -5.26 -9.48 -4.83
N GLY A 360 -4.59 -9.36 -5.98
CA GLY A 360 -3.17 -9.02 -6.08
C GLY A 360 -2.19 -10.14 -5.77
N HIS A 361 -2.67 -11.34 -5.46
CA HIS A 361 -1.85 -12.53 -5.33
C HIS A 361 -1.86 -13.31 -6.65
N VAL A 362 -0.73 -13.95 -6.96
CA VAL A 362 -0.54 -14.74 -8.18
C VAL A 362 0.01 -16.11 -7.79
N LEU A 363 -0.55 -17.15 -8.38
CA LEU A 363 -0.10 -18.52 -8.26
C LEU A 363 0.16 -19.10 -9.65
N ARG A 364 1.25 -19.85 -9.79
CA ARG A 364 1.53 -20.67 -10.96
C ARG A 364 0.89 -22.05 -10.79
N SER A 365 -0.04 -22.42 -11.66
CA SER A 365 -0.68 -23.74 -11.69
C SER A 365 -0.11 -24.60 -12.83
N PRO A 366 0.15 -25.90 -12.60
CA PRO A 366 0.58 -26.81 -13.66
C PRO A 366 -0.58 -27.21 -14.60
N LEU A 367 -1.81 -26.77 -14.33
CA LEU A 367 -2.98 -27.08 -15.14
C LEU A 367 -2.94 -26.31 -16.47
N THR A 368 -3.43 -26.95 -17.52
CA THR A 368 -3.60 -26.29 -18.82
C THR A 368 -4.86 -25.41 -18.83
N PRO A 369 -4.94 -24.41 -19.72
CA PRO A 369 -6.15 -23.59 -19.88
C PRO A 369 -7.42 -24.44 -20.07
N GLN A 370 -7.35 -25.46 -20.93
CA GLN A 370 -8.49 -26.35 -21.21
C GLN A 370 -8.95 -27.14 -19.98
N GLN A 371 -8.03 -27.49 -19.08
CA GLN A 371 -8.37 -28.22 -17.84
C GLN A 371 -9.06 -27.32 -16.82
N LEU A 372 -8.75 -26.02 -16.81
CA LEU A 372 -9.18 -25.11 -15.75
C LEU A 372 -10.35 -24.19 -16.14
N GLU A 373 -10.50 -23.89 -17.42
CA GLU A 373 -11.53 -22.98 -17.94
C GLU A 373 -12.96 -23.32 -17.46
N PRO A 374 -13.40 -24.61 -17.42
CA PRO A 374 -14.72 -24.95 -16.87
C PRO A 374 -14.87 -24.57 -15.39
N LEU A 375 -13.83 -24.76 -14.58
CA LEU A 375 -13.83 -24.38 -13.17
C LEU A 375 -13.87 -22.86 -13.01
N LEU A 376 -13.07 -22.11 -13.78
CA LEU A 376 -13.06 -20.65 -13.72
C LEU A 376 -14.39 -20.05 -14.19
N HIS A 377 -15.04 -20.67 -15.18
CA HIS A 377 -16.37 -20.29 -15.63
C HIS A 377 -17.39 -20.41 -14.50
N ARG A 378 -17.39 -21.53 -13.76
CA ARG A 378 -18.24 -21.72 -12.58
C ARG A 378 -17.97 -20.70 -11.49
N LEU A 379 -16.71 -20.39 -11.19
CA LEU A 379 -16.36 -19.35 -10.22
C LEU A 379 -16.85 -17.96 -10.64
N ALA A 380 -16.89 -17.68 -11.95
CA ALA A 380 -17.38 -16.41 -12.48
C ALA A 380 -18.90 -16.21 -12.32
N GLU A 381 -19.67 -17.28 -12.11
CA GLU A 381 -21.12 -17.21 -11.82
C GLU A 381 -21.43 -16.62 -10.44
N GLN A 382 -20.40 -16.51 -9.56
CA GLN A 382 -20.49 -15.95 -8.20
C GLN A 382 -21.55 -16.59 -7.29
N GLN A 383 -21.96 -17.83 -7.57
CA GLN A 383 -22.87 -18.59 -6.73
C GLN A 383 -22.11 -19.43 -5.70
N PRO A 384 -22.69 -19.70 -4.52
CA PRO A 384 -22.18 -20.70 -3.60
C PRO A 384 -22.17 -22.09 -4.27
N LEU A 385 -21.02 -22.77 -4.23
CA LEU A 385 -20.84 -24.09 -4.82
C LEU A 385 -20.04 -24.95 -3.85
N THR A 386 -20.35 -26.24 -3.80
CA THR A 386 -19.49 -27.19 -3.10
C THR A 386 -18.18 -27.38 -3.87
N VAL A 387 -17.10 -27.67 -3.16
CA VAL A 387 -15.81 -27.97 -3.79
C VAL A 387 -15.92 -29.21 -4.68
N GLY A 388 -16.74 -30.21 -4.30
CA GLY A 388 -17.02 -31.38 -5.13
C GLY A 388 -17.62 -31.02 -6.49
N GLU A 389 -18.59 -30.09 -6.53
CA GLU A 389 -19.18 -29.58 -7.79
C GLU A 389 -18.16 -28.85 -8.66
N LEU A 390 -17.30 -28.02 -8.06
CA LEU A 390 -16.23 -27.32 -8.78
C LEU A 390 -15.22 -28.31 -9.37
N LEU A 391 -14.84 -29.35 -8.61
CA LEU A 391 -13.90 -30.38 -9.05
C LEU A 391 -14.51 -31.38 -10.05
N ALA A 392 -15.83 -31.49 -10.12
CA ALA A 392 -16.50 -32.27 -11.15
C ALA A 392 -16.34 -31.63 -12.55
N ALA A 393 -16.10 -30.31 -12.62
CA ALA A 393 -15.87 -29.59 -13.87
C ALA A 393 -14.48 -29.82 -14.47
N VAL A 394 -13.54 -30.41 -13.72
CA VAL A 394 -12.18 -30.69 -14.20
C VAL A 394 -11.93 -32.20 -14.39
N PRO A 395 -11.02 -32.60 -15.30
CA PRO A 395 -10.67 -34.01 -15.49
C PRO A 395 -10.20 -34.67 -14.17
N PRO A 396 -10.51 -35.96 -13.92
CA PRO A 396 -10.14 -36.64 -12.67
C PRO A 396 -8.65 -36.51 -12.29
N ALA A 397 -7.75 -36.59 -13.27
CA ALA A 397 -6.31 -36.43 -13.07
C ALA A 397 -5.89 -35.00 -12.63
N ALA A 398 -6.70 -33.98 -12.93
CA ALA A 398 -6.45 -32.58 -12.60
C ALA A 398 -7.03 -32.18 -11.23
N ARG A 399 -7.93 -32.98 -10.63
CA ARG A 399 -8.64 -32.64 -9.39
C ARG A 399 -7.73 -32.31 -8.20
N PRO A 400 -6.61 -33.01 -7.94
CA PRO A 400 -5.72 -32.66 -6.83
C PRO A 400 -5.12 -31.26 -6.98
N GLU A 401 -4.69 -30.88 -8.20
CA GLU A 401 -4.16 -29.55 -8.48
C GLU A 401 -5.25 -28.48 -8.47
N ALA A 402 -6.44 -28.78 -8.98
CA ALA A 402 -7.57 -27.87 -8.93
C ALA A 402 -8.00 -27.58 -7.48
N ARG A 403 -7.95 -28.59 -6.58
CA ARG A 403 -8.21 -28.38 -5.16
C ARG A 403 -7.17 -27.47 -4.52
N ARG A 404 -5.87 -27.70 -4.76
CA ARG A 404 -4.80 -26.80 -4.28
C ARG A 404 -4.99 -25.36 -4.77
N LEU A 405 -5.44 -25.18 -6.01
CA LEU A 405 -5.79 -23.85 -6.52
C LEU A 405 -6.95 -23.24 -5.72
N LEU A 406 -8.04 -23.98 -5.46
CA LEU A 406 -9.16 -23.47 -4.66
C LEU A 406 -8.73 -23.10 -3.23
N GLU A 407 -7.88 -23.90 -2.60
CA GLU A 407 -7.31 -23.63 -1.27
C GLU A 407 -6.43 -22.36 -1.27
N ALA A 408 -5.65 -22.16 -2.33
CA ALA A 408 -4.88 -20.92 -2.53
C ALA A 408 -5.79 -19.71 -2.78
N LEU A 409 -6.84 -19.86 -3.59
CA LEU A 409 -7.83 -18.80 -3.84
C LEU A 409 -8.61 -18.44 -2.56
N GLU A 410 -8.91 -19.41 -1.69
CA GLU A 410 -9.45 -19.16 -0.35
C GLU A 410 -8.47 -18.34 0.48
N SER A 411 -7.20 -18.74 0.51
CA SER A 411 -6.10 -18.02 1.18
C SER A 411 -5.94 -16.58 0.66
N PHE A 412 -6.17 -16.34 -0.64
CA PHE A 412 -6.17 -15.01 -1.26
C PHE A 412 -7.45 -14.21 -0.99
N ARG A 413 -8.41 -14.75 -0.22
CA ARG A 413 -9.74 -14.18 0.01
C ARG A 413 -10.56 -14.01 -1.28
N ALA A 414 -10.20 -14.76 -2.32
CA ALA A 414 -10.98 -14.82 -3.55
C ALA A 414 -12.21 -15.71 -3.40
N LEU A 415 -12.15 -16.67 -2.47
CA LEU A 415 -13.24 -17.54 -2.05
C LEU A 415 -13.45 -17.39 -0.54
N THR A 416 -14.69 -17.47 -0.08
CA THR A 416 -15.02 -17.57 1.35
C THR A 416 -15.85 -18.81 1.61
N ARG A 417 -15.59 -19.54 2.69
CA ARG A 417 -16.45 -20.63 3.15
C ARG A 417 -17.81 -20.07 3.56
N ASP A 418 -18.90 -20.65 3.05
CA ASP A 418 -20.22 -20.42 3.62
C ASP A 418 -20.29 -21.20 4.94
N ARG A 419 -20.73 -20.54 6.02
CA ARG A 419 -20.77 -21.14 7.36
C ARG A 419 -22.12 -21.75 7.66
#